data_AF-A0A0B4G4Z0-F1
#
_entry.id   AF-A0A0B4G4Z0-F1
#
_cell.length_a   1.000
_cell.length_b   1.000
_cell.length_c   1.000
_cell.angle_alpha   90.00
_cell.angle_beta   90.00
_cell.angle_gamma   90.00
#
_symmetry.space_group_name_H-M   'P 1'
#
loop_
_entity.id
_entity.type
_entity.pdbx_description
1 polymer ?
#
loop_
_entity_poly.entity_id
_entity_poly.type
_entity_poly.pdbx_seq_one_letter_code
_entity_poly.pdbx_strand_id
1 'polypeptide(L)'
;MSDAVSLLRRLILESPPGEWALNRLRELLIGALRQGPVPQHVAFEMDGNRRYARSHRMETVEGHHRGFEALARCGVKVITVYAFSVENYNRPKHEVEGLMQLAKVKLEQLTTYGDILDRYGACVRVLGQREMIREDVLKVVDKAVARTKHNNKTVLNICFPYTSRAEITTAIRNTVQDFLNPPPPKNTPFSPSRIRQKILSSQLDGKEPLPTILDADDDDDVPEETSMDNDEDAGDSSSTTLPPDSPSPSLRTRSSSTSHLPNPESITTDTLNDHMYTASDPPLELFVRTSGVERLSDFMLWQCHQDTQIVFIDCLWPDFDLQHFIWVMLEWQWRQKQKERDETSTLVKAKSRRLVE
;
A
#
# COMPACT_ATOMS: atom_id res chain seq x y z
N MET A 1 -53.30 5.61 5.67
CA MET A 1 -52.69 6.95 5.49
C MET A 1 -51.17 6.89 5.38
N SER A 2 -50.48 6.04 6.17
CA SER A 2 -49.04 5.76 6.01
C SER A 2 -48.65 5.27 4.61
N ASP A 3 -49.47 4.40 4.01
CA ASP A 3 -49.17 3.79 2.70
C ASP A 3 -49.35 4.75 1.51
N ALA A 4 -50.28 5.70 1.61
CA ALA A 4 -50.47 6.70 0.57
C ALA A 4 -49.33 7.73 0.58
N VAL A 5 -48.86 8.11 1.78
CA VAL A 5 -47.71 9.01 1.96
C VAL A 5 -46.40 8.31 1.57
N SER A 6 -46.24 7.01 1.84
CA SER A 6 -45.06 6.26 1.40
C SER A 6 -45.03 6.06 -0.11
N LEU A 7 -46.18 5.81 -0.75
CA LEU A 7 -46.30 5.73 -2.20
C LEU A 7 -46.06 7.08 -2.88
N LEU A 8 -46.59 8.18 -2.35
CA LEU A 8 -46.32 9.53 -2.85
C LEU A 8 -44.85 9.91 -2.64
N ARG A 9 -44.27 9.62 -1.48
CA ARG A 9 -42.84 9.86 -1.21
C ARG A 9 -41.97 9.07 -2.17
N ARG A 10 -42.33 7.82 -2.47
CA ARG A 10 -41.63 6.96 -3.42
C ARG A 10 -41.77 7.47 -4.85
N LEU A 11 -42.98 7.86 -5.28
CA LEU A 11 -43.23 8.49 -6.57
C LEU A 11 -42.47 9.81 -6.75
N ILE A 12 -42.37 10.62 -5.70
CA ILE A 12 -41.62 11.88 -5.72
C ILE A 12 -40.12 11.60 -5.74
N LEU A 13 -39.61 10.65 -4.96
CA LEU A 13 -38.18 10.28 -4.94
C LEU A 13 -37.72 9.62 -6.24
N GLU A 14 -38.56 8.76 -6.84
CA GLU A 14 -38.28 8.06 -8.09
C GLU A 14 -38.62 8.93 -9.33
N SER A 15 -39.17 10.13 -9.13
CA SER A 15 -39.39 11.07 -10.23
C SER A 15 -38.06 11.68 -10.70
N PRO A 16 -37.87 11.95 -12.01
CA PRO A 16 -36.63 12.57 -12.51
C PRO A 16 -36.25 13.89 -11.79
N PRO A 17 -37.20 14.79 -11.41
CA PRO A 17 -36.88 15.96 -10.60
C PRO A 17 -36.43 15.64 -9.17
N GLY A 18 -37.02 14.61 -8.55
CA GLY A 18 -36.64 14.16 -7.21
C GLY A 18 -35.27 13.51 -7.18
N GLU A 19 -34.97 12.65 -8.14
CA GLU A 19 -33.64 12.06 -8.31
C GLU A 19 -32.58 13.14 -8.58
N TRP A 20 -32.88 14.13 -9.43
CA TRP A 20 -32.02 15.29 -9.65
C TRP A 20 -31.77 16.07 -8.35
N ALA A 21 -32.81 16.36 -7.57
CA ALA A 21 -32.68 17.11 -6.32
C ALA A 21 -31.86 16.33 -5.27
N LEU A 22 -32.08 15.02 -5.16
CA LEU A 22 -31.28 14.15 -4.29
C LEU A 22 -29.82 14.12 -4.71
N ASN A 23 -29.54 13.96 -6.01
CA ASN A 23 -28.17 13.99 -6.51
C ASN A 23 -27.51 15.34 -6.22
N ARG A 24 -28.23 16.46 -6.39
CA ARG A 24 -27.69 17.78 -6.07
C ARG A 24 -27.42 17.97 -4.58
N LEU A 25 -28.30 17.47 -3.72
CA LEU A 25 -28.08 17.46 -2.27
C LEU A 25 -26.86 16.63 -1.90
N ARG A 26 -26.68 15.45 -2.51
CA ARG A 26 -25.49 14.61 -2.30
C ARG A 26 -24.21 15.33 -2.72
N GLU A 27 -24.20 15.98 -3.87
CA GLU A 27 -23.06 16.78 -4.33
C GLU A 27 -22.72 17.91 -3.37
N LEU A 28 -23.74 18.57 -2.83
CA LEU A 28 -23.56 19.62 -1.83
C LEU A 28 -22.96 19.05 -0.54
N LEU A 29 -23.44 17.89 -0.07
CA LEU A 29 -22.91 17.23 1.13
C LEU A 29 -21.46 16.76 0.94
N ILE A 30 -21.14 16.12 -0.19
CA ILE A 30 -19.76 15.73 -0.54
C ILE A 30 -18.87 16.97 -0.65
N GLY A 31 -19.36 18.04 -1.28
CA GLY A 31 -18.64 19.31 -1.40
C GLY A 31 -18.40 19.98 -0.04
N ALA A 32 -19.35 19.89 0.89
CA ALA A 32 -19.21 20.39 2.24
C ALA A 32 -18.21 19.57 3.07
N LEU A 33 -18.27 18.24 2.98
CA LEU A 33 -17.29 17.35 3.63
C LEU A 33 -15.87 17.63 3.16
N ARG A 34 -15.69 17.88 1.87
CA ARG A 34 -14.38 18.20 1.28
C ARG A 34 -13.76 19.51 1.78
N GLN A 35 -14.54 20.41 2.39
CA GLN A 35 -13.99 21.63 3.00
C GLN A 35 -13.32 21.37 4.36
N GLY A 36 -13.63 20.23 5.02
CA GLY A 36 -12.95 19.78 6.22
C GLY A 36 -11.70 18.93 5.91
N PRO A 37 -10.99 18.45 6.94
CA PRO A 37 -9.93 17.47 6.73
C PRO A 37 -10.54 16.20 6.12
N VAL A 38 -9.80 15.50 5.25
CA VAL A 38 -10.26 14.27 4.59
C VAL A 38 -9.20 13.20 4.81
N PRO A 39 -9.57 11.98 5.23
CA PRO A 39 -8.60 10.93 5.45
C PRO A 39 -7.91 10.54 4.14
N GLN A 40 -6.59 10.39 4.18
CA GLN A 40 -5.81 10.03 2.99
C GLN A 40 -5.98 8.55 2.63
N HIS A 41 -6.13 7.69 3.65
CA HIS A 41 -6.28 6.25 3.49
C HIS A 41 -7.44 5.73 4.34
N VAL A 42 -8.41 5.09 3.68
CA VAL A 42 -9.56 4.45 4.32
C VAL A 42 -9.60 2.96 3.99
N ALA A 43 -9.76 2.11 5.02
CA ALA A 43 -9.93 0.67 4.87
C ALA A 43 -11.37 0.24 5.19
N PHE A 44 -11.92 -0.69 4.40
CA PHE A 44 -13.25 -1.26 4.57
C PHE A 44 -13.20 -2.78 4.75
N GLU A 45 -13.66 -3.26 5.91
CA GLU A 45 -14.00 -4.66 6.14
C GLU A 45 -15.49 -4.89 5.83
N MET A 46 -15.74 -5.45 4.64
CA MET A 46 -17.07 -5.62 4.06
C MET A 46 -17.75 -6.90 4.59
N ASP A 47 -18.35 -6.83 5.78
CA ASP A 47 -19.03 -7.97 6.42
C ASP A 47 -20.57 -7.87 6.28
N GLY A 48 -21.26 -9.00 6.38
CA GLY A 48 -22.72 -9.09 6.38
C GLY A 48 -23.35 -9.68 5.12
N ASN A 49 -22.59 -9.91 4.04
CA ASN A 49 -23.12 -10.37 2.74
C ASN A 49 -23.93 -11.68 2.84
N ARG A 50 -23.43 -12.66 3.60
CA ARG A 50 -24.14 -13.95 3.79
C ARG A 50 -25.45 -13.78 4.59
N ARG A 51 -25.45 -12.91 5.61
CA ARG A 51 -26.65 -12.61 6.42
C ARG A 51 -27.69 -11.88 5.58
N TYR A 52 -27.23 -10.97 4.73
CA TYR A 52 -28.07 -10.26 3.78
C TYR A 52 -28.72 -11.22 2.77
N ALA A 53 -27.95 -12.08 2.11
CA ALA A 53 -28.45 -13.05 1.12
C ALA A 53 -29.49 -14.04 1.68
N ARG A 54 -29.48 -14.32 2.98
CA ARG A 54 -30.51 -15.16 3.64
C ARG A 54 -31.83 -14.43 3.85
N SER A 55 -31.79 -13.11 4.05
CA SER A 55 -32.96 -12.28 4.36
C SER A 55 -33.53 -11.59 3.12
N HIS A 56 -32.68 -11.24 2.16
CA HIS A 56 -32.99 -10.50 0.95
C HIS A 56 -32.43 -11.24 -0.27
N ARG A 57 -33.23 -11.37 -1.34
CA ARG A 57 -32.93 -12.30 -2.46
C ARG A 57 -31.85 -11.82 -3.46
N MET A 58 -31.21 -10.66 -3.31
CA MET A 58 -30.17 -10.17 -4.23
C MET A 58 -29.23 -9.15 -3.57
N GLU A 59 -27.98 -9.06 -4.05
CA GLU A 59 -26.98 -8.04 -3.68
C GLU A 59 -27.20 -6.73 -4.49
N THR A 60 -27.16 -5.58 -3.82
CA THR A 60 -27.32 -4.24 -4.40
C THR A 60 -25.97 -3.67 -4.84
N VAL A 61 -25.45 -4.15 -5.98
CA VAL A 61 -24.18 -3.70 -6.59
C VAL A 61 -24.07 -2.16 -6.72
N GLU A 62 -25.20 -1.50 -6.95
CA GLU A 62 -25.33 -0.06 -7.14
C GLU A 62 -24.89 0.76 -5.90
N GLY A 63 -25.11 0.26 -4.68
CA GLY A 63 -24.74 0.97 -3.45
C GLY A 63 -23.22 1.10 -3.28
N HIS A 64 -22.49 0.03 -3.59
CA HIS A 64 -21.02 -0.03 -3.47
C HIS A 64 -20.32 0.90 -4.45
N HIS A 65 -20.82 0.98 -5.68
CA HIS A 65 -20.28 1.90 -6.69
C HIS A 65 -20.43 3.37 -6.25
N ARG A 66 -21.58 3.73 -5.68
CA ARG A 66 -21.84 5.08 -5.17
C ARG A 66 -20.98 5.43 -3.95
N GLY A 67 -20.72 4.46 -3.07
CA GLY A 67 -19.82 4.63 -1.93
C GLY A 67 -18.38 4.90 -2.37
N PHE A 68 -17.87 4.11 -3.32
CA PHE A 68 -16.55 4.31 -3.92
C PHE A 68 -16.45 5.67 -4.63
N GLU A 69 -17.46 6.03 -5.43
CA GLU A 69 -17.52 7.35 -6.08
C GLU A 69 -17.45 8.48 -5.05
N ALA A 70 -18.21 8.40 -3.96
CA ALA A 70 -18.22 9.44 -2.94
C ALA A 70 -16.85 9.62 -2.29
N LEU A 71 -16.15 8.52 -1.96
CA LEU A 71 -14.79 8.54 -1.43
C LEU A 71 -13.80 9.21 -2.40
N ALA A 72 -13.81 8.78 -3.66
CA ALA A 72 -12.96 9.37 -4.68
C ALA A 72 -13.24 10.87 -4.88
N ARG A 73 -14.52 11.28 -4.85
CA ARG A 73 -14.93 12.70 -4.99
C ARG A 73 -14.62 13.54 -3.76
N CYS A 74 -14.64 12.97 -2.56
CA CYS A 74 -14.19 13.62 -1.33
C CYS A 74 -12.67 13.90 -1.35
N GLY A 75 -11.91 13.18 -2.17
CA GLY A 75 -10.46 13.35 -2.30
C GLY A 75 -9.64 12.36 -1.46
N VAL A 76 -10.22 11.21 -1.09
CA VAL A 76 -9.46 10.11 -0.48
C VAL A 76 -8.47 9.56 -1.50
N LYS A 77 -7.20 9.45 -1.12
CA LYS A 77 -6.13 8.98 -2.02
C LYS A 77 -6.10 7.47 -2.13
N VAL A 78 -6.25 6.75 -1.03
CA VAL A 78 -6.14 5.28 -0.99
C VAL A 78 -7.36 4.68 -0.31
N ILE A 79 -7.97 3.72 -1.00
CA ILE A 79 -9.12 2.96 -0.49
C ILE A 79 -8.72 1.50 -0.49
N THR A 80 -8.73 0.87 0.68
CA THR A 80 -8.39 -0.55 0.82
C THR A 80 -9.63 -1.35 1.20
N VAL A 81 -9.95 -2.40 0.47
CA VAL A 81 -11.16 -3.22 0.70
C VAL A 81 -10.79 -4.67 0.99
N TYR A 82 -11.41 -5.26 2.02
CA TYR A 82 -11.20 -6.66 2.35
C TYR A 82 -12.17 -7.55 1.57
N ALA A 83 -11.69 -8.13 0.46
CA ALA A 83 -12.52 -8.94 -0.43
C ALA A 83 -12.54 -10.42 -0.05
N PHE A 84 -11.37 -11.01 0.28
CA PHE A 84 -11.28 -12.43 0.62
C PHE A 84 -10.10 -12.72 1.55
N SER A 85 -10.37 -13.45 2.62
CA SER A 85 -9.36 -13.83 3.60
C SER A 85 -8.68 -15.16 3.23
N VAL A 86 -7.40 -15.31 3.59
CA VAL A 86 -6.74 -16.63 3.56
C VAL A 86 -7.50 -17.66 4.40
N GLU A 87 -8.09 -17.25 5.52
CA GLU A 87 -8.90 -18.15 6.37
C GLU A 87 -10.19 -18.64 5.67
N ASN A 88 -10.63 -17.96 4.61
CA ASN A 88 -11.83 -18.39 3.87
C ASN A 88 -11.59 -19.67 3.06
N TYR A 89 -10.34 -20.09 2.84
CA TYR A 89 -10.04 -21.42 2.27
C TYR A 89 -10.44 -22.58 3.20
N ASN A 90 -10.68 -22.32 4.50
CA ASN A 90 -11.19 -23.33 5.43
C ASN A 90 -12.68 -23.66 5.23
N ARG A 91 -13.38 -22.94 4.34
CA ARG A 91 -14.78 -23.18 4.00
C ARG A 91 -14.92 -24.37 3.04
N PRO A 92 -16.13 -24.94 2.88
CA PRO A 92 -16.36 -26.02 1.91
C PRO A 92 -15.90 -25.63 0.50
N LYS A 93 -15.28 -26.58 -0.23
CA LYS A 93 -14.68 -26.34 -1.57
C LYS A 93 -15.64 -25.66 -2.55
N HIS A 94 -16.92 -26.04 -2.55
CA HIS A 94 -17.93 -25.45 -3.43
C HIS A 94 -18.21 -23.96 -3.11
N GLU A 95 -18.13 -23.56 -1.83
CA GLU A 95 -18.28 -22.15 -1.43
C GLU A 95 -17.06 -21.34 -1.87
N VAL A 96 -15.85 -21.89 -1.66
CA VAL A 96 -14.60 -21.26 -2.11
C VAL A 96 -14.61 -21.09 -3.62
N GLU A 97 -15.00 -22.11 -4.37
CA GLU A 97 -15.14 -22.05 -5.83
C GLU A 97 -16.17 -21.01 -6.27
N GLY A 98 -17.33 -20.94 -5.61
CA GLY A 98 -18.33 -19.90 -5.86
C GLY A 98 -17.80 -18.48 -5.61
N LEU A 99 -17.02 -18.28 -4.54
CA LEU A 99 -16.39 -17.00 -4.22
C LEU A 99 -15.31 -16.61 -5.24
N MET A 100 -14.50 -17.56 -5.70
CA MET A 100 -13.51 -17.33 -6.76
C MET A 100 -14.19 -16.97 -8.09
N GLN A 101 -15.28 -17.65 -8.43
CA GLN A 101 -16.06 -17.32 -9.62
C GLN A 101 -16.72 -15.94 -9.51
N LEU A 102 -17.23 -15.58 -8.32
CA LEU A 102 -17.76 -14.25 -8.06
C LEU A 102 -16.67 -13.17 -8.20
N ALA A 103 -15.49 -13.41 -7.61
CA ALA A 103 -14.35 -12.50 -7.72
C ALA A 103 -13.95 -12.28 -9.18
N LYS A 104 -13.89 -13.36 -9.98
CA LYS A 104 -13.65 -13.28 -11.43
C LYS A 104 -14.65 -12.36 -12.13
N VAL A 105 -15.95 -12.61 -11.92
CA VAL A 105 -17.02 -11.82 -12.56
C VAL A 105 -16.94 -10.36 -12.13
N LYS A 106 -16.70 -10.07 -10.85
CA LYS A 106 -16.60 -8.68 -10.34
C LYS A 106 -15.36 -7.96 -10.88
N LEU A 107 -14.20 -8.62 -10.94
CA LEU A 107 -12.98 -8.06 -11.52
C LEU A 107 -13.12 -7.85 -13.03
N GLU A 108 -13.77 -8.78 -13.74
CA GLU A 108 -14.13 -8.61 -15.15
C GLU A 108 -15.10 -7.44 -15.35
N GLN A 109 -16.09 -7.27 -14.47
CA GLN A 109 -16.97 -6.11 -14.48
C GLN A 109 -16.20 -4.82 -14.25
N LEU A 110 -15.32 -4.75 -13.24
CA LEU A 110 -14.49 -3.58 -12.98
C LEU A 110 -13.63 -3.18 -14.19
N THR A 111 -13.09 -4.17 -14.92
CA THR A 111 -12.31 -3.91 -16.14
C THR A 111 -13.16 -3.56 -17.35
N THR A 112 -14.32 -4.19 -17.53
CA THR A 112 -15.22 -3.94 -18.67
C THR A 112 -15.90 -2.59 -18.54
N TYR A 113 -16.35 -2.24 -17.33
CA TYR A 113 -16.85 -0.92 -16.95
C TYR A 113 -15.71 0.06 -16.61
N GLY A 114 -14.51 -0.15 -17.18
CA GLY A 114 -13.29 0.63 -16.92
C GLY A 114 -13.43 2.15 -17.12
N ASP A 115 -14.51 2.60 -17.75
CA ASP A 115 -14.97 3.99 -17.70
C ASP A 115 -15.00 4.57 -16.29
N ILE A 116 -15.43 3.85 -15.26
CA ILE A 116 -15.56 4.43 -13.92
C ILE A 116 -14.20 4.66 -13.27
N LEU A 117 -13.30 3.67 -13.37
CA LEU A 117 -11.95 3.76 -12.82
C LEU A 117 -11.15 4.82 -13.58
N ASP A 118 -11.27 4.87 -14.90
CA ASP A 118 -10.58 5.88 -15.72
C ASP A 118 -11.18 7.29 -15.53
N ARG A 119 -12.51 7.42 -15.40
CA ARG A 119 -13.18 8.71 -15.07
C ARG A 119 -12.68 9.30 -13.75
N TYR A 120 -12.51 8.46 -12.74
CA TYR A 120 -12.02 8.88 -11.43
C TYR A 120 -10.48 8.84 -11.31
N GLY A 121 -9.78 8.31 -12.31
CA GLY A 121 -8.33 8.13 -12.28
C GLY A 121 -7.87 7.19 -11.16
N ALA A 122 -8.60 6.09 -10.94
CA ALA A 122 -8.32 5.09 -9.94
C ALA A 122 -7.38 3.98 -10.47
N CYS A 123 -6.29 3.74 -9.75
CA CYS A 123 -5.33 2.66 -9.98
C CYS A 123 -5.70 1.46 -9.09
N VAL A 124 -5.92 0.29 -9.69
CA VAL A 124 -6.27 -0.93 -8.94
C VAL A 124 -5.02 -1.71 -8.62
N ARG A 125 -4.90 -2.11 -7.35
CA ARG A 125 -3.85 -3.03 -6.87
C ARG A 125 -4.52 -4.19 -6.15
N VAL A 126 -3.99 -5.40 -6.32
CA VAL A 126 -4.46 -6.58 -5.61
C VAL A 126 -3.39 -7.04 -4.64
N LEU A 127 -3.71 -6.99 -3.34
CA LEU A 127 -2.79 -7.27 -2.25
C LEU A 127 -3.13 -8.62 -1.63
N GLY A 128 -2.15 -9.51 -1.46
CA GLY A 128 -2.40 -10.84 -0.92
C GLY A 128 -1.49 -11.93 -1.48
N GLN A 129 -1.76 -13.17 -1.10
CA GLN A 129 -1.04 -14.37 -1.56
C GLN A 129 -1.55 -14.79 -2.94
N ARG A 130 -0.87 -14.30 -3.97
CA ARG A 130 -1.25 -14.51 -5.38
C ARG A 130 -1.13 -15.98 -5.79
N GLU A 131 -0.27 -16.73 -5.11
CA GLU A 131 -0.02 -18.16 -5.34
C GLU A 131 -1.23 -19.03 -4.98
N MET A 132 -2.12 -18.53 -4.11
CA MET A 132 -3.35 -19.23 -3.72
C MET A 132 -4.51 -18.98 -4.70
N ILE A 133 -4.38 -17.99 -5.59
CA ILE A 133 -5.43 -17.60 -6.52
C ILE A 133 -5.51 -18.61 -7.66
N ARG A 134 -6.73 -18.93 -8.09
CA ARG A 134 -6.95 -19.76 -9.27
C ARG A 134 -6.42 -19.04 -10.52
N GLU A 135 -5.70 -19.77 -11.37
CA GLU A 135 -5.01 -19.24 -12.55
C GLU A 135 -5.91 -18.41 -13.49
N ASP A 136 -7.19 -18.79 -13.65
CA ASP A 136 -8.12 -18.04 -14.50
C ASP A 136 -8.55 -16.70 -13.87
N VAL A 137 -8.58 -16.60 -12.53
CA VAL A 137 -8.84 -15.35 -11.80
C VAL A 137 -7.59 -14.47 -11.82
N LEU A 138 -6.40 -15.06 -11.68
CA LEU A 138 -5.12 -14.34 -11.71
C LEU A 138 -4.93 -13.57 -13.01
N LYS A 139 -5.29 -14.17 -14.16
CA LYS A 139 -5.28 -13.49 -15.47
C LYS A 139 -6.17 -12.25 -15.52
N VAL A 140 -7.33 -12.29 -14.86
CA VAL A 140 -8.24 -11.14 -14.78
C VAL A 140 -7.67 -10.06 -13.86
N VAL A 141 -7.07 -10.46 -12.74
CA VAL A 141 -6.36 -9.55 -11.83
C VAL A 141 -5.25 -8.81 -12.57
N ASP A 142 -4.39 -9.52 -13.30
CA ASP A 142 -3.27 -8.91 -14.03
C ASP A 142 -3.75 -7.96 -15.10
N LYS A 143 -4.80 -8.34 -15.82
CA LYS A 143 -5.45 -7.45 -16.80
C LYS A 143 -5.99 -6.17 -16.15
N ALA A 144 -6.57 -6.27 -14.96
CA ALA A 144 -7.13 -5.12 -14.23
C ALA A 144 -6.04 -4.15 -13.74
N VAL A 145 -4.98 -4.70 -13.14
CA VAL A 145 -3.83 -3.93 -12.65
C VAL A 145 -3.11 -3.26 -13.82
N ALA A 146 -2.82 -4.00 -14.89
CA ALA A 146 -2.13 -3.46 -16.06
C ALA A 146 -2.91 -2.33 -16.74
N ARG A 147 -4.24 -2.49 -16.87
CA ARG A 147 -5.10 -1.48 -17.51
C ARG A 147 -5.15 -0.18 -16.71
N THR A 148 -5.12 -0.25 -15.38
CA THR A 148 -5.27 0.93 -14.50
C THR A 148 -3.94 1.50 -13.99
N LYS A 149 -2.79 0.92 -14.38
CA LYS A 149 -1.45 1.35 -13.95
C LYS A 149 -1.12 2.82 -14.23
N HIS A 150 -1.71 3.39 -15.29
CA HIS A 150 -1.48 4.77 -15.70
C HIS A 150 -2.26 5.80 -14.87
N ASN A 151 -3.24 5.34 -14.08
CA ASN A 151 -4.04 6.19 -13.22
C ASN A 151 -3.26 6.54 -11.94
N ASN A 152 -3.38 7.79 -11.47
CA ASN A 152 -2.61 8.29 -10.32
C ASN A 152 -3.41 9.17 -9.34
N LYS A 153 -4.73 9.31 -9.52
CA LYS A 153 -5.54 10.18 -8.65
C LYS A 153 -5.94 9.48 -7.36
N THR A 154 -6.37 8.23 -7.47
CA THR A 154 -6.81 7.40 -6.35
C THR A 154 -6.26 5.99 -6.52
N VAL A 155 -5.98 5.29 -5.43
CA VAL A 155 -5.59 3.88 -5.43
C VAL A 155 -6.70 3.07 -4.78
N LEU A 156 -7.11 1.98 -5.44
CA LEU A 156 -8.01 0.97 -4.91
C LEU A 156 -7.22 -0.32 -4.65
N ASN A 157 -6.94 -0.58 -3.38
CA ASN A 157 -6.29 -1.80 -2.92
C ASN A 157 -7.37 -2.86 -2.63
N ILE A 158 -7.31 -3.99 -3.32
CA ILE A 158 -8.22 -5.12 -3.12
C ILE A 158 -7.45 -6.24 -2.43
N CYS A 159 -7.76 -6.50 -1.17
CA CYS A 159 -7.12 -7.54 -0.37
C CYS A 159 -7.71 -8.92 -0.69
N PHE A 160 -6.97 -9.73 -1.46
CA PHE A 160 -7.45 -10.98 -2.06
C PHE A 160 -6.30 -11.92 -2.51
N PRO A 161 -6.19 -13.15 -1.96
CA PRO A 161 -6.48 -13.58 -0.60
C PRO A 161 -5.50 -12.94 0.38
N TYR A 162 -6.00 -12.35 1.46
CA TYR A 162 -5.18 -11.57 2.38
C TYR A 162 -5.41 -11.97 3.85
N THR A 163 -4.34 -11.93 4.65
CA THR A 163 -4.37 -11.83 6.11
C THR A 163 -3.15 -11.02 6.55
N SER A 164 -3.29 -10.22 7.60
CA SER A 164 -2.23 -9.32 8.05
C SER A 164 -1.03 -10.10 8.61
N ARG A 165 -1.27 -11.18 9.36
CA ARG A 165 -0.18 -12.07 9.81
C ARG A 165 0.62 -12.66 8.65
N ALA A 166 -0.04 -13.01 7.56
CA ALA A 166 0.66 -13.53 6.39
C ALA A 166 1.45 -12.44 5.67
N GLU A 167 0.90 -11.23 5.53
CA GLU A 167 1.61 -10.07 5.02
C GLU A 167 2.88 -9.80 5.85
N ILE A 168 2.77 -9.72 7.18
CA ILE A 168 3.91 -9.51 8.08
C ILE A 168 4.96 -10.62 7.92
N THR A 169 4.52 -11.88 7.81
CA THR A 169 5.43 -13.02 7.61
C THR A 169 6.17 -12.92 6.28
N THR A 170 5.49 -12.49 5.21
CA THR A 170 6.10 -12.26 3.90
C THR A 170 7.07 -11.09 3.94
N ALA A 171 6.72 -9.98 4.60
CA ALA A 171 7.59 -8.82 4.76
C ALA A 171 8.89 -9.17 5.49
N ILE A 172 8.79 -9.92 6.60
CA ILE A 172 9.96 -10.43 7.33
C ILE A 172 10.79 -11.35 6.44
N ARG A 173 10.15 -12.26 5.69
CA ARG A 173 10.86 -13.18 4.78
C ARG A 173 11.61 -12.41 3.69
N ASN A 174 11.00 -11.39 3.09
CA ASN A 174 11.62 -10.57 2.06
C ASN A 174 12.79 -9.77 2.65
N THR A 175 12.61 -9.18 3.84
CA THR A 175 13.69 -8.48 4.55
C THR A 175 14.88 -9.41 4.79
N VAL A 176 14.64 -10.64 5.25
CA VAL A 176 15.70 -11.63 5.45
C VAL A 176 16.36 -12.01 4.12
N GLN A 177 15.60 -12.19 3.04
CA GLN A 177 16.16 -12.49 1.73
C GLN A 177 17.06 -11.36 1.22
N ASP A 178 16.65 -10.11 1.37
CA ASP A 178 17.41 -8.95 0.94
C ASP A 178 18.70 -8.78 1.76
N PHE A 179 18.66 -9.09 3.05
CA PHE A 179 19.87 -9.11 3.90
C PHE A 179 20.81 -10.29 3.60
N LEU A 180 20.28 -11.42 3.11
CA LEU A 180 21.10 -12.57 2.70
C LEU A 180 21.71 -12.40 1.31
N ASN A 181 21.09 -11.59 0.46
CA ASN A 181 21.62 -11.28 -0.86
C ASN A 181 22.87 -10.39 -0.70
N PRO A 182 23.98 -10.69 -1.41
CA PRO A 182 25.14 -9.82 -1.37
C PRO A 182 24.71 -8.43 -1.85
N PRO A 183 25.13 -7.35 -1.16
CA PRO A 183 24.80 -6.01 -1.63
C PRO A 183 25.27 -5.87 -3.08
N PRO A 184 24.48 -5.22 -3.96
CA PRO A 184 24.94 -4.94 -5.31
C PRO A 184 26.32 -4.28 -5.23
N PRO A 185 27.25 -4.61 -6.14
CA PRO A 185 28.57 -4.01 -6.10
C PRO A 185 28.39 -2.51 -6.10
N LYS A 186 28.82 -1.84 -5.03
CA LYS A 186 28.83 -0.38 -4.98
C LYS A 186 29.64 0.08 -6.19
N ASN A 187 28.99 0.66 -7.19
CA ASN A 187 29.65 1.37 -8.27
C ASN A 187 30.24 2.63 -7.64
N THR A 188 31.39 2.48 -6.97
CA THR A 188 32.17 3.62 -6.54
C THR A 188 32.51 4.40 -7.79
N PRO A 189 32.10 5.68 -7.92
CA PRO A 189 32.47 6.48 -9.07
C PRO A 189 33.99 6.42 -9.22
N PHE A 190 34.43 6.17 -10.44
CA PHE A 190 35.81 5.91 -10.82
C PHE A 190 36.71 7.06 -10.35
N SER A 191 37.33 6.94 -9.17
CA SER A 191 38.14 8.02 -8.58
C SER A 191 39.45 8.16 -9.37
N PRO A 192 39.67 9.26 -10.12
CA PRO A 192 40.91 9.48 -10.88
C PRO A 192 42.12 9.55 -9.95
N SER A 193 41.91 9.98 -8.71
CA SER A 193 42.89 10.07 -7.63
C SER A 193 43.50 8.70 -7.31
N ARG A 194 42.68 7.64 -7.29
CA ARG A 194 43.12 6.28 -6.97
C ARG A 194 43.98 5.67 -8.09
N ILE A 195 43.69 6.04 -9.34
CA ILE A 195 44.48 5.66 -10.52
C ILE A 195 45.81 6.40 -10.51
N ARG A 196 45.78 7.72 -10.30
CA ARG A 196 46.98 8.55 -10.24
C ARG A 196 47.92 8.09 -9.14
N GLN A 197 47.39 7.76 -7.97
CA GLN A 197 48.16 7.25 -6.84
C GLN A 197 48.74 5.86 -7.12
N LYS A 198 47.99 4.99 -7.81
CA LYS A 198 48.48 3.65 -8.19
C LYS A 198 49.56 3.72 -9.28
N ILE A 199 49.42 4.61 -10.25
CA ILE A 199 50.44 4.89 -11.29
C ILE A 199 51.68 5.52 -10.68
N LEU A 200 51.52 6.50 -9.78
CA LEU A 200 52.65 7.11 -9.06
C LEU A 200 53.38 6.09 -8.19
N SER A 201 52.65 5.21 -7.50
CA SER A 201 53.27 4.14 -6.70
C SER A 201 53.96 3.09 -7.55
N SER A 202 53.47 2.78 -8.76
CA SER A 202 54.13 1.83 -9.67
C SER A 202 55.33 2.43 -10.40
N GLN A 203 55.41 3.76 -10.51
CA GLN A 203 56.58 4.48 -11.02
C GLN A 203 57.67 4.70 -9.94
N LEU A 204 57.31 4.58 -8.67
CA LEU A 204 58.21 4.69 -7.53
C LEU A 204 58.68 3.30 -7.06
N ASP A 205 59.15 2.47 -8.00
CA ASP A 205 59.88 1.25 -7.64
C ASP A 205 61.33 1.64 -7.30
N GLY A 206 61.51 2.17 -6.07
CA GLY A 206 62.81 2.65 -5.62
C GLY A 206 62.87 3.55 -4.39
N LYS A 207 62.01 3.37 -3.37
CA LYS A 207 62.31 3.50 -1.91
C LYS A 207 61.05 3.76 -1.07
N GLU A 208 60.89 2.88 -0.07
CA GLU A 208 60.01 2.86 1.12
C GLU A 208 58.50 3.16 0.99
N PRO A 209 57.63 2.28 1.56
CA PRO A 209 56.19 2.50 1.57
C PRO A 209 55.79 3.60 2.57
N LEU A 210 55.05 4.60 2.11
CA LEU A 210 54.37 5.58 2.97
C LEU A 210 53.23 4.93 3.76
N PRO A 211 52.93 5.40 4.98
CA PRO A 211 51.92 4.78 5.84
C PRO A 211 50.52 4.94 5.24
N THR A 212 49.78 3.84 5.22
CA THR A 212 48.36 3.80 4.89
C THR A 212 47.60 4.67 5.89
N ILE A 213 46.94 5.72 5.42
CA ILE A 213 45.98 6.48 6.23
C ILE A 213 44.85 5.50 6.56
N LEU A 214 44.62 5.28 7.86
CA LEU A 214 43.40 4.65 8.36
C LEU A 214 42.28 5.65 8.09
N ASP A 215 41.37 5.30 7.18
CA ASP A 215 40.14 6.05 7.00
C ASP A 215 39.38 5.99 8.32
N ALA A 216 39.23 7.14 8.96
CA ALA A 216 38.32 7.32 10.08
C ALA A 216 36.90 7.08 9.57
N ASP A 217 36.08 6.46 10.42
CA ASP A 217 34.64 6.37 10.28
C ASP A 217 34.06 7.73 9.90
N ASP A 218 33.36 7.81 8.76
CA ASP A 218 32.52 8.95 8.42
C ASP A 218 31.08 8.43 8.28
N ASP A 219 30.31 8.76 9.31
CA ASP A 219 28.86 8.70 9.39
C ASP A 219 28.22 9.73 8.44
N ASP A 220 27.08 9.32 7.87
CA ASP A 220 25.88 10.10 7.51
C ASP A 220 25.83 11.17 6.39
N ASP A 221 24.64 11.13 5.75
CA ASP A 221 23.89 12.17 5.02
C ASP A 221 24.19 12.52 3.53
N VAL A 222 23.54 11.77 2.60
CA VAL A 222 22.45 12.14 1.62
C VAL A 222 22.46 13.55 0.94
N PRO A 223 21.96 13.79 -0.31
CA PRO A 223 21.22 12.92 -1.27
C PRO A 223 21.76 12.84 -2.72
N GLU A 224 21.36 11.76 -3.39
CA GLU A 224 21.43 11.55 -4.85
C GLU A 224 20.32 12.32 -5.60
N GLU A 225 20.72 13.08 -6.62
CA GLU A 225 19.92 13.25 -7.84
C GLU A 225 20.47 12.26 -8.88
N THR A 226 19.63 11.35 -9.40
CA THR A 226 19.95 10.62 -10.64
C THR A 226 18.81 10.70 -11.64
N SER A 227 19.16 11.32 -12.77
CA SER A 227 18.49 11.18 -14.05
C SER A 227 18.85 9.84 -14.69
N MET A 228 17.86 9.32 -15.41
CA MET A 228 17.88 8.28 -16.44
C MET A 228 19.18 8.23 -17.27
N ASP A 229 19.68 7.03 -17.59
CA ASP A 229 19.52 6.49 -18.94
C ASP A 229 20.07 5.06 -19.08
N ASN A 230 19.44 4.35 -20.02
CA ASN A 230 19.78 3.02 -20.51
C ASN A 230 21.15 3.00 -21.20
N ASP A 231 21.81 1.83 -21.24
CA ASP A 231 22.00 1.14 -22.52
C ASP A 231 22.61 -0.26 -22.34
N GLU A 232 22.03 -1.18 -23.11
CA GLU A 232 22.52 -2.50 -23.43
C GLU A 232 23.76 -2.37 -24.34
N ASP A 233 24.83 -3.14 -24.11
CA ASP A 233 25.41 -3.88 -25.23
C ASP A 233 26.35 -5.02 -24.80
N ALA A 234 26.27 -6.08 -25.60
CA ALA A 234 27.03 -7.31 -25.52
C ALA A 234 28.40 -7.18 -26.21
N GLY A 235 29.37 -8.01 -25.84
CA GLY A 235 30.49 -8.28 -26.76
C GLY A 235 31.82 -8.69 -26.16
N ASP A 236 32.00 -10.01 -26.17
CA ASP A 236 33.21 -10.70 -26.64
C ASP A 236 34.39 -10.96 -25.68
N SER A 237 34.78 -12.25 -25.69
CA SER A 237 35.91 -12.82 -24.98
C SER A 237 37.17 -12.66 -25.81
N SER A 238 38.28 -12.29 -25.17
CA SER A 238 39.61 -12.44 -25.77
C SER A 238 40.53 -13.12 -24.77
N SER A 239 40.83 -14.38 -25.09
CA SER A 239 41.85 -15.23 -24.45
C SER A 239 43.24 -14.75 -24.88
N THR A 240 43.98 -14.10 -23.99
CA THR A 240 45.41 -13.88 -24.14
C THR A 240 46.20 -14.89 -23.30
N THR A 241 46.91 -15.77 -23.98
CA THR A 241 47.90 -16.71 -23.45
C THR A 241 49.12 -15.96 -22.91
N LEU A 242 49.45 -16.16 -21.62
CA LEU A 242 50.63 -15.57 -20.99
C LEU A 242 51.90 -16.39 -21.30
N PRO A 243 53.08 -15.77 -21.43
CA PRO A 243 54.37 -16.44 -21.59
C PRO A 243 54.83 -17.18 -20.30
N PRO A 244 55.70 -18.21 -20.44
CA PRO A 244 56.00 -19.20 -19.39
C PRO A 244 56.78 -18.68 -18.17
N ASP A 245 57.30 -17.45 -18.20
CA ASP A 245 58.06 -16.84 -17.08
C ASP A 245 57.24 -15.84 -16.25
N SER A 246 55.92 -15.95 -16.29
CA SER A 246 55.06 -15.19 -15.36
C SER A 246 55.23 -15.78 -13.95
N PRO A 247 55.54 -14.99 -12.90
CA PRO A 247 55.63 -15.51 -11.55
C PRO A 247 54.29 -16.18 -11.18
N SER A 248 54.37 -17.44 -10.74
CA SER A 248 53.21 -18.23 -10.30
C SER A 248 52.36 -17.36 -9.39
N PRO A 249 51.03 -17.26 -9.62
CA PRO A 249 50.18 -16.51 -8.71
C PRO A 249 50.36 -17.15 -7.36
N SER A 250 50.99 -16.42 -6.42
CA SER A 250 51.02 -16.84 -5.03
C SER A 250 49.59 -17.18 -4.70
N LEU A 251 49.33 -18.42 -4.26
CA LEU A 251 48.13 -18.74 -3.52
C LEU A 251 48.17 -17.85 -2.28
N ARG A 252 47.75 -16.59 -2.45
CA ARG A 252 46.98 -15.91 -1.43
C ARG A 252 45.83 -16.87 -1.26
N THR A 253 45.88 -17.64 -0.18
CA THR A 253 44.68 -18.06 0.50
C THR A 253 43.76 -16.86 0.40
N ARG A 254 42.78 -16.91 -0.50
CA ARG A 254 41.61 -16.07 -0.40
C ARG A 254 41.09 -16.47 0.97
N SER A 255 41.50 -15.74 2.01
CA SER A 255 40.71 -15.61 3.21
C SER A 255 39.31 -15.49 2.68
N SER A 256 38.51 -16.53 2.93
CA SER A 256 37.10 -16.60 2.53
C SER A 256 36.59 -15.18 2.59
N SER A 257 36.21 -14.60 1.45
CA SER A 257 35.53 -13.31 1.44
C SER A 257 34.39 -13.51 2.42
N THR A 258 34.57 -13.00 3.64
CA THR A 258 33.53 -13.02 4.65
C THR A 258 32.49 -12.17 3.98
N SER A 259 31.47 -12.82 3.41
CA SER A 259 30.29 -12.16 2.91
C SER A 259 29.81 -11.35 4.08
N HIS A 260 30.15 -10.06 4.06
CA HIS A 260 29.87 -9.16 5.17
C HIS A 260 28.37 -8.93 5.07
N LEU A 261 27.61 -9.87 5.63
CA LEU A 261 26.18 -9.78 5.74
C LEU A 261 25.88 -8.49 6.51
N PRO A 262 24.85 -7.73 6.12
CA PRO A 262 24.47 -6.52 6.85
C PRO A 262 24.18 -6.87 8.32
N ASN A 263 24.48 -5.95 9.24
CA ASN A 263 24.22 -6.16 10.67
C ASN A 263 22.71 -6.34 10.89
N PRO A 264 22.22 -7.44 11.48
CA PRO A 264 20.80 -7.64 11.76
C PRO A 264 20.19 -6.56 12.66
N GLU A 265 20.99 -5.86 13.47
CA GLU A 265 20.52 -4.76 14.31
C GLU A 265 20.11 -3.51 13.52
N SER A 266 20.45 -3.45 12.22
CA SER A 266 20.00 -2.36 11.33
C SER A 266 18.55 -2.50 10.86
N ILE A 267 17.89 -3.63 11.12
CA ILE A 267 16.48 -3.84 10.74
C ILE A 267 15.58 -3.01 11.65
N THR A 268 14.94 -1.99 11.10
CA THR A 268 13.99 -1.13 11.81
C THR A 268 12.54 -1.44 11.45
N THR A 269 11.59 -0.78 12.13
CA THR A 269 10.18 -0.82 11.75
C THR A 269 9.94 -0.30 10.34
N ASP A 270 10.75 0.67 9.91
CA ASP A 270 10.65 1.26 8.56
C ASP A 270 11.12 0.27 7.51
N THR A 271 12.18 -0.49 7.78
CA THR A 271 12.57 -1.62 6.93
C THR A 271 11.42 -2.60 6.74
N LEU A 272 10.68 -2.94 7.81
CA LEU A 272 9.53 -3.83 7.68
C LEU A 272 8.36 -3.17 6.95
N ASN A 273 8.09 -1.87 7.18
CA ASN A 273 7.07 -1.09 6.47
C ASN A 273 7.29 -1.14 4.95
N ASP A 274 8.53 -0.96 4.50
CA ASP A 274 8.90 -0.94 3.08
C ASP A 274 8.67 -2.28 2.38
N HIS A 275 8.67 -3.39 3.14
CA HIS A 275 8.41 -4.73 2.63
C HIS A 275 6.94 -5.18 2.75
N MET A 276 6.06 -4.37 3.37
CA MET A 276 4.61 -4.64 3.39
C MET A 276 4.00 -4.41 2.01
N TYR A 277 2.82 -5.00 1.74
CA TYR A 277 2.14 -4.79 0.45
C TYR A 277 1.66 -3.35 0.24
N THR A 278 1.59 -2.58 1.33
CA THR A 278 1.08 -1.20 1.37
C THR A 278 2.19 -0.16 1.55
N ALA A 279 3.46 -0.52 1.34
CA ALA A 279 4.62 0.37 1.53
C ALA A 279 4.50 1.73 0.81
N SER A 280 3.91 1.74 -0.38
CA SER A 280 3.74 2.97 -1.18
C SER A 280 2.53 3.84 -0.77
N ASP A 281 1.74 3.39 0.19
CA ASP A 281 0.48 4.03 0.56
C ASP A 281 0.66 4.92 1.80
N PRO A 282 -0.12 6.02 1.94
CA PRO A 282 -0.10 6.80 3.15
C PRO A 282 -0.63 5.99 4.34
N PRO A 283 -0.29 6.39 5.59
CA PRO A 283 -0.76 5.72 6.80
C PRO A 283 -2.28 5.57 6.83
N LEU A 284 -2.75 4.46 7.39
CA LEU A 284 -4.18 4.19 7.53
C LEU A 284 -4.79 5.08 8.61
N GLU A 285 -5.73 5.95 8.23
CA GLU A 285 -6.34 6.92 9.15
C GLU A 285 -7.75 6.53 9.60
N LEU A 286 -8.48 5.76 8.77
CA LEU A 286 -9.84 5.35 9.05
C LEU A 286 -10.05 3.89 8.63
N PHE A 287 -10.48 3.07 9.59
CA PHE A 287 -10.89 1.69 9.39
C PHE A 287 -12.39 1.57 9.65
N VAL A 288 -13.14 1.05 8.69
CA VAL A 288 -14.59 0.89 8.79
C VAL A 288 -14.94 -0.58 8.63
N ARG A 289 -15.72 -1.09 9.58
CA ARG A 289 -16.30 -2.44 9.50
C ARG A 289 -17.80 -2.41 9.61
N THR A 290 -18.47 -3.13 8.71
CA THR A 290 -19.93 -3.28 8.72
C THR A 290 -20.38 -4.48 9.55
N SER A 291 -21.69 -4.63 9.73
CA SER A 291 -22.43 -5.75 10.29
C SER A 291 -22.48 -5.90 11.82
N GLY A 292 -22.04 -4.86 12.55
CA GLY A 292 -22.11 -4.78 14.02
C GLY A 292 -21.15 -5.70 14.76
N VAL A 293 -20.14 -6.23 14.08
CA VAL A 293 -19.15 -7.13 14.69
C VAL A 293 -17.91 -6.31 15.07
N GLU A 294 -17.49 -6.39 16.33
CA GLU A 294 -16.35 -5.62 16.87
C GLU A 294 -15.06 -6.46 16.90
N ARG A 295 -14.45 -6.67 15.73
CA ARG A 295 -13.09 -7.27 15.60
C ARG A 295 -12.44 -6.81 14.29
N LEU A 296 -11.17 -7.13 14.07
CA LEU A 296 -10.45 -6.82 12.82
C LEU A 296 -10.28 -8.01 11.87
N SER A 297 -10.62 -9.24 12.29
CA SER A 297 -10.49 -10.47 11.48
C SER A 297 -9.17 -10.64 10.71
N ASP A 298 -8.03 -10.31 11.35
CA ASP A 298 -6.70 -10.37 10.73
C ASP A 298 -6.56 -9.49 9.47
N PHE A 299 -7.17 -8.30 9.50
CA PHE A 299 -7.13 -7.30 8.43
C PHE A 299 -6.34 -6.06 8.86
N MET A 300 -5.31 -5.69 8.08
CA MET A 300 -4.51 -4.46 8.25
C MET A 300 -3.98 -4.24 9.69
N LEU A 301 -3.58 -5.30 10.40
CA LEU A 301 -3.18 -5.22 11.81
C LEU A 301 -1.91 -4.38 12.01
N TRP A 302 -0.96 -4.47 11.08
CA TRP A 302 0.26 -3.68 11.12
C TRP A 302 0.00 -2.20 10.83
N GLN A 303 -0.87 -1.93 9.85
CA GLN A 303 -1.21 -0.58 9.39
C GLN A 303 -2.18 0.14 10.33
N CYS A 304 -2.98 -0.60 11.10
CA CYS A 304 -3.80 -0.05 12.18
C CYS A 304 -2.88 0.38 13.34
N HIS A 305 -2.41 1.63 13.27
CA HIS A 305 -1.58 2.25 14.28
C HIS A 305 -2.44 3.01 15.32
N GLN A 306 -1.80 3.59 16.34
CA GLN A 306 -2.45 4.38 17.40
C GLN A 306 -3.32 5.54 16.88
N ASP A 307 -2.99 6.07 15.71
CA ASP A 307 -3.70 7.20 15.09
C ASP A 307 -4.85 6.75 14.17
N THR A 308 -4.99 5.45 13.92
CA THR A 308 -6.06 4.92 13.08
C THR A 308 -7.38 4.93 13.84
N GLN A 309 -8.39 5.61 13.30
CA GLN A 309 -9.74 5.55 13.86
C GLN A 309 -10.46 4.29 13.38
N ILE A 310 -10.93 3.47 14.31
CA ILE A 310 -11.70 2.25 14.02
C ILE A 310 -13.18 2.54 14.27
N VAL A 311 -14.03 2.29 13.27
CA VAL A 311 -15.47 2.51 13.32
C VAL A 311 -16.20 1.21 12.98
N PHE A 312 -17.04 0.75 13.90
CA PHE A 312 -17.94 -0.38 13.69
C PHE A 312 -19.36 0.14 13.42
N ILE A 313 -19.98 -0.37 12.36
CA ILE A 313 -21.33 0.04 11.94
C ILE A 313 -22.23 -1.18 11.92
N ASP A 314 -23.42 -1.07 12.49
CA ASP A 314 -24.39 -2.16 12.59
C ASP A 314 -25.01 -2.57 11.25
N CYS A 315 -25.00 -1.68 10.25
CA CYS A 315 -25.57 -1.96 8.94
C CYS A 315 -24.83 -3.10 8.23
N LEU A 316 -25.56 -3.93 7.48
CA LEU A 316 -24.94 -4.95 6.64
C LEU A 316 -24.26 -4.28 5.43
N TRP A 317 -23.19 -4.89 4.90
CA TRP A 317 -22.47 -4.32 3.75
C TRP A 317 -23.38 -3.93 2.58
N PRO A 318 -24.34 -4.76 2.11
CA PRO A 318 -25.21 -4.38 1.00
C PRO A 318 -26.17 -3.21 1.30
N ASP A 319 -26.44 -2.93 2.58
CA ASP A 319 -27.26 -1.80 3.04
C ASP A 319 -26.42 -0.55 3.32
N PHE A 320 -25.09 -0.66 3.30
CA PHE A 320 -24.19 0.48 3.50
C PHE A 320 -24.33 1.45 2.33
N ASP A 321 -24.73 2.67 2.65
CA ASP A 321 -24.99 3.73 1.68
C ASP A 321 -24.18 5.00 1.97
N LEU A 322 -24.34 6.00 1.11
CA LEU A 322 -23.69 7.29 1.25
C LEU A 322 -24.05 8.00 2.57
N GLN A 323 -25.25 7.79 3.12
CA GLN A 323 -25.64 8.41 4.37
C GLN A 323 -24.80 7.88 5.53
N HIS A 324 -24.64 6.55 5.62
CA HIS A 324 -23.74 5.95 6.62
C HIS A 324 -22.33 6.49 6.48
N PHE A 325 -21.82 6.58 5.25
CA PHE A 325 -20.50 7.12 4.98
C PHE A 325 -20.33 8.58 5.43
N ILE A 326 -21.31 9.44 5.17
CA ILE A 326 -21.28 10.85 5.60
C ILE A 326 -21.18 10.93 7.13
N TRP A 327 -21.91 10.09 7.86
CA TRP A 327 -21.82 10.06 9.33
C TRP A 327 -20.44 9.64 9.83
N VAL A 328 -19.84 8.60 9.24
CA VAL A 328 -18.48 8.15 9.57
C VAL A 328 -17.47 9.27 9.32
N MET A 329 -17.58 9.95 8.17
CA MET A 329 -16.70 11.06 7.81
C MET A 329 -16.84 12.25 8.76
N LEU A 330 -18.07 12.64 9.12
CA LEU A 330 -18.31 13.72 10.08
C LEU A 330 -17.76 13.38 11.46
N GLU A 331 -17.94 12.14 11.91
CA GLU A 331 -17.39 11.66 13.18
C GLU A 331 -15.86 11.73 13.15
N TRP A 332 -15.23 11.28 12.07
CA TRP A 332 -13.78 11.36 11.90
C TRP A 332 -13.29 12.81 11.91
N GLN A 333 -13.90 13.70 11.12
CA GLN A 333 -13.54 15.12 11.08
C GLN A 333 -13.68 15.79 12.44
N TRP A 334 -14.73 15.44 13.19
CA TRP A 334 -14.95 15.96 14.53
C TRP A 334 -13.88 15.51 15.53
N ARG A 335 -13.45 14.24 15.46
CA ARG A 335 -12.39 13.70 16.30
C ARG A 335 -11.02 14.30 15.96
N GLN A 336 -10.70 14.49 14.68
CA GLN A 336 -9.47 15.18 14.28
C GLN A 336 -9.40 16.59 14.88
N LYS A 337 -10.50 17.33 14.83
CA LYS A 337 -10.59 18.66 15.45
C LYS A 337 -10.43 18.64 16.99
N GLN A 338 -10.83 17.56 17.65
CA GLN A 338 -10.57 17.40 19.09
C GLN A 338 -9.10 17.13 19.37
N LYS A 339 -8.48 16.22 18.61
CA LYS A 339 -7.07 15.89 18.70
C LYS A 339 -6.18 17.14 18.53
N GLU A 340 -6.45 17.94 17.49
CA GLU A 340 -5.73 19.21 17.26
C GLU A 340 -5.87 20.19 18.43
N ARG A 341 -7.06 20.29 19.05
CA ARG A 341 -7.30 21.13 20.23
C ARG A 341 -6.53 20.63 21.45
N ASP A 342 -6.50 19.33 21.67
CA ASP A 342 -5.83 18.72 22.81
C ASP A 342 -4.30 18.84 22.67
N GLU A 343 -3.76 18.62 21.49
CA GLU A 343 -2.34 18.85 21.18
C GLU A 343 -1.95 20.32 21.40
N THR A 344 -2.75 21.26 20.89
CA THR A 344 -2.53 22.70 21.09
C THR A 344 -2.54 23.07 22.58
N SER A 345 -3.51 22.56 23.34
CA SER A 345 -3.61 22.76 24.80
C SER A 345 -2.38 22.22 25.54
N THR A 346 -1.89 21.05 25.12
CA THR A 346 -0.72 20.40 25.72
C THR A 346 0.57 21.19 25.44
N LEU A 347 0.74 21.67 24.21
CA LEU A 347 1.85 22.53 23.80
C LEU A 347 1.87 23.87 24.57
N VAL A 348 0.70 24.50 24.74
CA VAL A 348 0.58 25.75 25.53
C VAL A 348 0.96 25.51 26.99
N LYS A 349 0.49 24.42 27.60
CA LYS A 349 0.87 24.05 28.99
C LYS A 349 2.37 23.77 29.12
N ALA A 350 2.98 23.08 28.16
CA ALA A 350 4.41 22.80 28.16
C ALA A 350 5.25 24.09 28.03
N LYS A 351 4.82 25.02 27.19
CA LYS A 351 5.48 26.32 27.01
C LYS A 351 5.37 27.19 28.26
N SER A 352 4.21 27.21 28.93
CA SER A 352 4.04 27.94 30.20
C SER A 352 4.88 27.36 31.33
N ARG A 353 5.10 26.05 31.37
CA ARG A 353 6.00 25.43 32.38
C ARG A 353 7.46 25.83 32.16
N ARG A 354 7.94 25.84 30.91
CA ARG A 354 9.31 26.27 30.56
C ARG A 354 9.60 27.76 30.77
N LEU A 355 8.57 28.60 30.97
CA LEU A 355 8.72 30.02 31.26
C LEU A 355 8.74 30.33 32.77
N VAL A 356 8.40 29.35 33.60
CA VAL A 356 8.34 29.46 35.07
C VAL A 356 9.58 28.82 35.74
N GLU A 357 10.30 27.97 35.01
CA GLU A 357 11.67 27.51 35.32
C GLU A 357 12.70 28.47 34.70
#